data_AF-A0A8C8RZM6-F1
#
_entry.id   AF-A0A8C8RZM6-F1
#
_cell.length_a   1.000
_cell.length_b   1.000
_cell.length_c   1.000
_cell.angle_alpha   90.00
_cell.angle_beta   90.00
_cell.angle_gamma   90.00
#
_symmetry.space_group_name_H-M   'P 1'
#
loop_
_entity.id
_entity.type
_entity.pdbx_description
1 polymer ?
#
loop_
_entity_poly.entity_id
_entity_poly.type
_entity_poly.pdbx_seq_one_letter_code
_entity_poly.pdbx_strand_id
1 'polypeptide(L)'
;MEEGEVSALRAVRSCLAAFPSEARELGLTESVPYLDSPLAPLEFYREWVSPNKPCVIRNAFGHWPALKKWTLTYLRKVVGSKMVSVAVTPNGYADAVYQDRFVMPEERHMPFSNFLDIVEKKVTSPSVFYVQKQCSNLIEEFPELLGDVEPEVPWMSEALGKHLLWLANTCIAL
;
A
#
# COMPACT_ATOMS: atom_id res chain seq x y z
N MET A 1 -20.74 7.23 -46.16
CA MET A 1 -19.40 7.31 -45.54
C MET A 1 -19.49 7.10 -44.02
N GLU A 2 -20.55 7.59 -43.36
CA GLU A 2 -20.76 7.45 -41.91
C GLU A 2 -21.12 6.03 -41.42
N GLU A 3 -21.85 5.20 -42.19
CA GLU A 3 -22.25 3.86 -41.73
C GLU A 3 -21.07 2.89 -41.51
N GLY A 4 -20.04 2.98 -42.36
CA GLY A 4 -18.83 2.19 -42.22
C GLY A 4 -18.02 2.57 -40.99
N GLU A 5 -17.95 3.87 -40.68
CA GLU A 5 -17.24 4.41 -39.52
C GLU A 5 -17.95 4.07 -38.20
N VAL A 6 -19.29 4.17 -38.16
CA VAL A 6 -20.11 3.75 -37.01
C VAL A 6 -19.98 2.24 -36.77
N SER A 7 -19.91 1.44 -37.84
CA SER A 7 -19.70 -0.01 -37.73
C SER A 7 -18.31 -0.35 -37.17
N ALA A 8 -17.26 0.31 -37.66
CA ALA A 8 -15.90 0.13 -37.16
C ALA A 8 -15.77 0.53 -35.69
N LEU A 9 -16.35 1.66 -35.28
CA LEU A 9 -16.35 2.10 -33.88
C LEU A 9 -17.06 1.11 -32.96
N ARG A 10 -18.17 0.51 -33.41
CA ARG A 10 -18.87 -0.54 -32.67
C ARG A 10 -17.99 -1.76 -32.48
N ALA A 11 -17.30 -2.20 -33.53
CA ALA A 11 -16.38 -3.35 -33.45
C ALA A 11 -15.25 -3.09 -32.43
N VAL A 12 -14.61 -1.92 -32.48
CA VAL A 12 -13.56 -1.54 -31.50
C VAL A 12 -14.10 -1.55 -30.07
N ARG A 13 -15.29 -1.00 -29.84
CA ARG A 13 -15.93 -1.01 -28.50
C ARG A 13 -16.21 -2.44 -28.03
N SER A 14 -16.67 -3.32 -28.91
CA SER A 14 -16.89 -4.73 -28.56
C SER A 14 -15.58 -5.42 -28.18
N CYS A 15 -14.48 -5.19 -28.91
CA CYS A 15 -13.17 -5.72 -28.55
C CYS A 15 -12.69 -5.21 -27.19
N LEU A 16 -12.79 -3.89 -26.93
CA LEU A 16 -12.40 -3.30 -25.65
C LEU A 16 -13.27 -3.79 -24.48
N ALA A 17 -14.55 -4.07 -24.72
CA ALA A 17 -15.45 -4.60 -23.71
C ALA A 17 -15.18 -6.09 -23.39
N ALA A 18 -14.75 -6.89 -24.38
CA ALA A 18 -14.41 -8.30 -24.20
C ALA A 18 -13.03 -8.50 -23.54
N PHE A 19 -12.07 -7.63 -23.86
CA PHE A 19 -10.67 -7.76 -23.45
C PHE A 19 -10.46 -8.02 -21.94
N PRO A 20 -11.16 -7.36 -20.99
CA PRO A 20 -10.98 -7.65 -19.57
C PRO A 20 -11.34 -9.08 -19.17
N SER A 21 -12.32 -9.71 -19.83
CA SER A 21 -12.67 -11.12 -19.57
C SER A 21 -11.58 -12.04 -20.09
N GLU A 22 -11.18 -11.85 -21.34
CA GLU A 22 -10.13 -12.66 -21.99
C GLU A 22 -8.80 -12.55 -21.25
N ALA A 23 -8.41 -11.34 -20.84
CA ALA A 23 -7.20 -11.10 -20.06
C ALA A 23 -7.24 -11.80 -18.68
N ARG A 24 -8.41 -11.84 -18.03
CA ARG A 24 -8.58 -12.56 -16.77
C ARG A 24 -8.48 -14.07 -16.96
N GLU A 25 -9.16 -14.61 -17.96
CA GLU A 25 -9.16 -16.05 -18.28
C GLU A 25 -7.75 -16.59 -18.59
N LEU A 26 -6.92 -15.78 -19.25
CA LEU A 26 -5.54 -16.16 -19.62
C LEU A 26 -4.53 -15.95 -18.49
N GLY A 27 -4.65 -14.86 -17.73
CA GLY A 27 -3.55 -14.34 -16.92
C GLY A 27 -3.79 -14.28 -15.42
N LEU A 28 -5.05 -14.21 -14.97
CA LEU A 28 -5.38 -13.93 -13.57
C LEU A 28 -6.02 -15.14 -12.91
N THR A 29 -5.52 -15.46 -11.71
CA THR A 29 -6.09 -16.50 -10.86
C THR A 29 -7.38 -15.99 -10.20
N GLU A 30 -8.34 -16.88 -9.93
CA GLU A 30 -9.59 -16.53 -9.23
C GLU A 30 -9.34 -16.02 -7.80
N SER A 31 -8.21 -16.39 -7.21
CA SER A 31 -7.78 -15.95 -5.88
C SER A 31 -6.29 -15.61 -5.87
N VAL A 32 -5.88 -14.77 -4.91
CA VAL A 32 -4.47 -14.41 -4.72
C VAL A 32 -3.74 -15.60 -4.07
N PRO A 33 -2.74 -16.21 -4.74
CA PRO A 33 -2.03 -17.37 -4.19
C PRO A 33 -1.14 -16.99 -3.00
N TYR A 34 -0.88 -17.97 -2.14
CA TYR A 34 0.02 -17.85 -1.00
C TYR A 34 1.30 -18.66 -1.23
N LEU A 35 2.44 -18.03 -0.98
CA LEU A 35 3.75 -18.67 -0.91
C LEU A 35 4.17 -18.79 0.54
N ASP A 36 4.71 -19.93 0.94
CA ASP A 36 5.12 -20.14 2.33
C ASP A 36 6.43 -19.43 2.69
N SER A 37 7.23 -19.03 1.70
CA SER A 37 8.50 -18.32 1.89
C SER A 37 8.89 -17.52 0.64
N PRO A 38 9.83 -16.56 0.74
CA PRO A 38 10.38 -15.87 -0.43
C PRO A 38 10.99 -16.82 -1.46
N LEU A 39 10.84 -16.48 -2.74
CA LEU A 39 11.45 -17.22 -3.85
C LEU A 39 12.82 -16.64 -4.21
N ALA A 40 13.57 -17.41 -5.00
CA ALA A 40 14.76 -16.86 -5.65
C ALA A 40 14.37 -15.69 -6.58
N PRO A 41 15.19 -14.63 -6.71
CA PRO A 41 14.84 -13.43 -7.47
C PRO A 41 14.38 -13.68 -8.91
N LEU A 42 15.08 -14.57 -9.63
CA LEU A 42 14.71 -14.96 -11.00
C LEU A 42 13.34 -15.66 -11.06
N GLU A 43 13.05 -16.52 -10.09
CA GLU A 43 11.77 -17.23 -10.01
C GLU A 43 10.65 -16.26 -9.65
N PHE A 44 10.88 -15.37 -8.68
CA PHE A 44 9.94 -14.31 -8.33
C PHE A 44 9.60 -13.45 -9.55
N TYR A 45 10.62 -13.05 -10.31
CA TYR A 45 10.43 -12.25 -11.51
C TYR A 45 9.61 -12.99 -12.58
N ARG A 46 9.99 -14.24 -12.89
CA ARG A 46 9.37 -15.04 -13.95
C ARG A 46 7.92 -15.39 -13.64
N GLU A 47 7.63 -15.79 -12.41
CA GLU A 47 6.31 -16.32 -12.04
C GLU A 47 5.30 -15.24 -11.60
N TRP A 48 5.78 -14.10 -11.09
CA TRP A 48 4.92 -13.07 -10.47
C TRP A 48 5.05 -11.69 -11.12
N VAL A 49 6.27 -11.17 -11.24
CA VAL A 49 6.49 -9.80 -11.76
C VAL A 49 6.17 -9.72 -13.25
N SER A 50 6.85 -10.51 -14.09
CA SER A 50 6.70 -10.50 -15.55
C SER A 50 5.26 -10.77 -16.01
N PRO A 51 4.50 -11.72 -15.43
CA PRO A 51 3.10 -11.93 -15.80
C PRO A 51 2.12 -11.02 -15.07
N ASN A 52 2.60 -10.09 -14.22
CA ASN A 52 1.79 -9.17 -13.42
C ASN A 52 0.73 -9.88 -12.54
N LYS A 53 1.17 -10.90 -11.79
CA LYS A 53 0.32 -11.71 -10.92
C LYS A 53 0.54 -11.33 -9.44
N PRO A 54 -0.53 -11.10 -8.66
CA PRO A 54 -0.40 -10.85 -7.22
C PRO A 54 -0.14 -12.16 -6.46
N CYS A 55 0.62 -12.09 -5.37
CA CYS A 55 0.75 -13.17 -4.37
C CYS A 55 0.89 -12.62 -2.96
N VAL A 56 0.64 -13.47 -1.96
CA VAL A 56 0.99 -13.24 -0.56
C VAL A 56 2.18 -14.11 -0.20
N ILE A 57 3.30 -13.50 0.22
CA ILE A 57 4.51 -14.22 0.62
C ILE A 57 4.59 -14.26 2.15
N ARG A 58 4.40 -15.45 2.71
CA ARG A 58 4.53 -15.71 4.15
C ARG A 58 5.99 -15.81 4.54
N ASN A 59 6.25 -15.65 5.84
CA ASN A 59 7.58 -15.84 6.43
C ASN A 59 8.71 -14.99 5.79
N ALA A 60 8.38 -13.93 5.04
CA ALA A 60 9.36 -13.09 4.36
C ALA A 60 10.12 -12.15 5.30
N PHE A 61 9.53 -11.84 6.45
CA PHE A 61 10.02 -10.81 7.37
C PHE A 61 10.17 -11.31 8.81
N GLY A 62 10.26 -12.64 9.02
CA GLY A 62 10.33 -13.25 10.35
C GLY A 62 11.53 -12.79 11.19
N HIS A 63 12.57 -12.28 10.54
CA HIS A 63 13.77 -11.71 11.15
C HIS A 63 13.61 -10.25 11.59
N TRP A 64 12.56 -9.53 11.15
CA TRP A 64 12.36 -8.13 11.51
C TRP A 64 11.96 -7.98 12.99
N PRO A 65 12.72 -7.22 13.81
CA PRO A 65 12.34 -6.93 15.19
C PRO A 65 10.95 -6.30 15.32
N ALA A 66 10.50 -5.53 14.31
CA ALA A 66 9.19 -4.87 14.28
C ALA A 66 8.03 -5.83 14.59
N LEU A 67 8.07 -7.08 14.10
CA LEU A 67 7.01 -8.08 14.33
C LEU A 67 6.78 -8.41 15.81
N LYS A 68 7.79 -8.19 16.66
CA LYS A 68 7.70 -8.41 18.11
C LYS A 68 7.64 -7.11 18.89
N LYS A 69 8.31 -6.06 18.39
CA LYS A 69 8.49 -4.79 19.12
C LYS A 69 7.33 -3.83 18.93
N TRP A 70 6.76 -3.73 17.72
CA TRP A 70 5.79 -2.68 17.36
C TRP A 70 4.41 -2.93 17.97
N THR A 71 4.33 -2.67 19.27
CA THR A 71 3.09 -2.53 20.03
C THR A 71 2.75 -1.05 20.17
N LEU A 72 1.49 -0.70 20.39
CA LEU A 72 1.09 0.70 20.62
C LEU A 72 1.87 1.33 21.80
N THR A 73 2.15 0.54 22.85
CA THR A 73 2.98 0.98 23.99
C THR A 73 4.42 1.27 23.58
N TYR A 74 5.05 0.38 22.80
CA TYR A 74 6.40 0.60 22.30
C TYR A 74 6.48 1.83 21.39
N LEU A 75 5.55 1.96 20.44
CA LEU A 75 5.53 3.08 19.51
C LEU A 75 5.29 4.40 20.22
N ARG A 76 4.39 4.43 21.21
CA ARG A 76 4.20 5.59 22.10
C ARG A 76 5.49 5.95 22.83
N LYS A 77 6.24 4.96 23.32
CA LYS A 77 7.52 5.18 24.00
C LYS A 77 8.59 5.74 23.08
N VAL A 78 8.72 5.21 21.85
CA VAL A 78 9.82 5.55 20.94
C VAL A 78 9.54 6.82 20.15
N VAL A 79 8.33 6.94 19.58
CA VAL A 79 7.97 8.01 18.65
C VAL A 79 6.74 8.81 19.08
N GLY A 80 6.20 8.60 20.29
CA GLY A 80 4.96 9.26 20.72
C GLY A 80 5.00 10.79 20.69
N SER A 81 6.14 11.41 21.00
CA SER A 81 6.30 12.87 20.97
C SER A 81 6.58 13.43 19.57
N LYS A 82 6.77 12.59 18.54
CA LYS A 82 7.03 13.05 17.18
C LYS A 82 5.80 13.69 16.59
N MET A 83 5.99 14.86 15.97
CA MET A 83 4.97 15.48 15.14
C MET A 83 4.92 14.76 13.80
N VAL A 84 3.75 14.25 13.46
CA VAL A 84 3.53 13.47 12.23
C VAL A 84 2.41 14.10 11.40
N SER A 85 2.44 13.89 10.10
CA SER A 85 1.32 14.25 9.22
C SER A 85 0.25 13.16 9.27
N VAL A 86 -0.89 13.49 9.88
CA VAL A 86 -2.06 12.60 9.95
C VAL A 86 -3.11 13.12 9.00
N ALA A 87 -3.61 12.27 8.13
CA ALA A 87 -4.68 12.66 7.23
C ALA A 87 -6.04 12.30 7.85
N VAL A 88 -6.97 13.25 7.72
CA VAL A 88 -8.23 13.30 8.45
C VAL A 88 -9.36 13.40 7.44
N THR A 89 -10.35 12.53 7.59
CA THR A 89 -11.52 12.48 6.71
C THR A 89 -12.78 12.40 7.57
N PRO A 90 -13.91 12.93 7.10
CA PRO A 90 -15.17 12.82 7.85
C PRO A 90 -15.74 11.39 7.84
N ASN A 91 -15.30 10.53 6.93
CA ASN A 91 -15.96 9.25 6.63
C ASN A 91 -14.99 8.10 6.29
N GLY A 92 -13.68 8.32 6.33
CA GLY A 92 -12.67 7.31 6.02
C GLY A 92 -12.23 7.26 4.55
N TYR A 93 -12.81 8.06 3.66
CA TYR A 93 -12.48 8.03 2.23
C TYR A 93 -11.50 9.16 1.86
N ALA A 94 -10.21 8.80 1.82
CA ALA A 94 -9.15 9.65 1.25
C ALA A 94 -9.15 9.55 -0.27
N ASP A 95 -8.69 10.60 -0.96
CA ASP A 95 -8.37 10.57 -2.40
C ASP A 95 -9.51 9.94 -3.23
N ALA A 96 -10.73 10.38 -2.92
CA ALA A 96 -11.96 9.76 -3.39
C ALA A 96 -12.86 10.78 -4.10
N VAL A 97 -13.66 10.28 -5.05
CA VAL A 97 -14.70 11.11 -5.66
C VAL A 97 -15.84 11.29 -4.65
N TYR A 98 -16.15 12.55 -4.35
CA TYR A 98 -17.34 12.94 -3.61
C TYR A 98 -18.14 13.93 -4.45
N GLN A 99 -19.34 13.50 -4.86
CA GLN A 99 -20.17 14.23 -5.81
C GLN A 99 -19.43 14.49 -7.14
N ASP A 100 -19.25 15.74 -7.51
CA ASP A 100 -18.61 16.19 -8.76
C ASP A 100 -17.11 16.51 -8.58
N ARG A 101 -16.51 16.13 -7.44
CA ARG A 101 -15.14 16.50 -7.08
C ARG A 101 -14.32 15.30 -6.66
N PHE A 102 -13.04 15.34 -7.00
CA PHE A 102 -12.02 14.54 -6.34
C PHE A 102 -11.60 15.26 -5.05
N VAL A 103 -11.78 14.61 -3.91
CA VAL A 103 -11.54 15.19 -2.58
C VAL A 103 -10.31 14.54 -1.96
N MET A 104 -9.33 15.38 -1.63
CA MET A 104 -8.15 15.01 -0.85
C MET A 104 -8.45 15.15 0.64
N PRO A 105 -7.76 14.40 1.51
CA PRO A 105 -7.95 14.55 2.94
C PRO A 105 -7.40 15.87 3.50
N GLU A 106 -7.87 16.24 4.70
CA GLU A 106 -7.20 17.28 5.48
C GLU A 106 -5.91 16.70 6.08
N GLU A 107 -4.77 17.35 5.85
CA GLU A 107 -3.53 17.01 6.56
C GLU A 107 -3.41 17.80 7.86
N ARG A 108 -3.23 17.07 8.96
CA ARG A 108 -3.10 17.61 10.31
C ARG A 108 -1.79 17.17 10.94
N HIS A 109 -1.00 18.15 11.37
CA HIS A 109 0.20 17.88 12.16
C HIS A 109 -0.15 17.72 13.64
N MET A 110 0.18 16.57 14.22
CA MET A 110 -0.05 16.31 15.65
C MET A 110 0.98 15.34 16.24
N PRO A 111 1.16 15.32 17.58
CA PRO A 111 1.98 14.30 18.22
C PRO A 111 1.44 12.91 17.93
N PHE A 112 2.32 11.96 17.62
CA PHE A 112 1.94 10.58 17.33
C PHE A 112 1.17 9.95 18.50
N SER A 113 1.51 10.29 19.75
CA SER A 113 0.78 9.86 20.94
C SER A 113 -0.70 10.26 20.92
N ASN A 114 -1.02 11.44 20.37
CA ASN A 114 -2.39 11.91 20.28
C ASN A 114 -3.15 11.13 19.21
N PHE A 115 -2.50 10.79 18.10
CA PHE A 115 -3.05 9.86 17.10
C PHE A 115 -3.31 8.48 17.73
N LEU A 116 -2.36 7.94 18.49
CA LEU A 116 -2.53 6.68 19.19
C LEU A 116 -3.69 6.72 20.21
N ASP A 117 -3.91 7.85 20.88
CA ASP A 117 -5.06 8.00 21.78
C ASP A 117 -6.41 7.91 21.05
N ILE A 118 -6.47 8.37 19.78
CA ILE A 118 -7.65 8.22 18.92
C ILE A 118 -7.82 6.75 18.51
N VAL A 119 -6.74 6.08 18.07
CA VAL A 119 -6.76 4.66 17.68
C VAL A 119 -7.19 3.76 18.85
N GLU A 120 -6.68 4.04 20.05
CA GLU A 120 -7.05 3.35 21.29
C GLU A 120 -8.42 3.77 21.85
N LYS A 121 -9.14 4.67 21.16
CA LYS A 121 -10.46 5.20 21.57
C LYS A 121 -10.46 5.88 22.94
N LYS A 122 -9.31 6.41 23.39
CA LYS A 122 -9.20 7.25 24.59
C LYS A 122 -9.76 8.65 24.35
N VAL A 123 -9.70 9.11 23.10
CA VAL A 123 -10.31 10.35 22.62
C VAL A 123 -11.28 10.02 21.49
N THR A 124 -12.50 10.54 21.58
CA THR A 124 -13.51 10.36 20.52
C THR A 124 -13.46 11.51 19.52
N SER A 125 -13.63 11.20 18.25
CA SER A 125 -13.73 12.16 17.16
C SER A 125 -14.76 11.68 16.14
N PRO A 126 -15.55 12.58 15.53
CA PRO A 126 -16.43 12.23 14.41
C PRO A 126 -15.65 11.90 13.13
N SER A 127 -14.36 12.23 13.06
CA SER A 127 -13.51 12.01 11.89
C SER A 127 -12.71 10.71 11.99
N VAL A 128 -12.28 10.20 10.84
CA VAL A 128 -11.38 9.06 10.68
C VAL A 128 -9.97 9.56 10.41
N PHE A 129 -8.99 8.98 11.09
CA PHE A 129 -7.58 9.38 11.08
C PHE A 129 -6.72 8.22 10.60
N TYR A 130 -5.73 8.51 9.76
CA TYR A 130 -4.74 7.53 9.34
C TYR A 130 -3.39 8.22 9.08
N VAL A 131 -2.30 7.47 9.31
CA VAL A 131 -0.94 7.91 8.98
C VAL A 131 -0.58 7.27 7.63
N GLN A 132 -0.90 7.98 6.54
CA GLN A 132 -0.78 7.41 5.19
C GLN A 132 0.21 8.10 4.24
N LYS A 133 1.00 9.04 4.74
CA LYS A 133 1.93 9.79 3.89
C LYS A 133 2.78 8.81 3.07
N GLN A 134 2.61 8.88 1.75
CA GLN A 134 3.41 8.14 0.78
C GLN A 134 4.75 8.88 0.62
N CYS A 135 5.74 8.28 -0.03
CA CYS A 135 7.10 8.79 -0.19
C CYS A 135 7.97 8.71 1.08
N SER A 136 8.33 7.49 1.49
CA SER A 136 9.41 7.25 2.48
C SER A 136 9.11 7.75 3.90
N ASN A 137 7.83 7.77 4.30
CA ASN A 137 7.41 8.29 5.59
C ASN A 137 8.15 7.65 6.80
N LEU A 138 8.44 6.34 6.75
CA LEU A 138 9.20 5.71 7.83
C LEU A 138 10.62 6.30 7.95
N ILE A 139 11.25 6.65 6.83
CA ILE A 139 12.61 7.19 6.82
C ILE A 139 12.62 8.64 7.29
N GLU A 140 11.64 9.43 6.85
CA GLU A 140 11.60 10.87 7.12
C GLU A 140 10.99 11.21 8.49
N GLU A 141 9.84 10.61 8.84
CA GLU A 141 9.11 10.96 10.08
C GLU A 141 9.46 10.03 11.25
N PHE A 142 9.92 8.81 10.97
CA PHE A 142 10.18 7.78 11.99
C PHE A 142 11.57 7.12 11.90
N PRO A 143 12.67 7.89 11.75
CA PRO A 143 14.01 7.30 11.64
C PRO A 143 14.40 6.42 12.83
N GLU A 144 13.80 6.64 14.01
CA GLU A 144 14.01 5.83 15.22
C GLU A 144 13.53 4.38 15.07
N LEU A 145 12.60 4.12 14.15
CA LEU A 145 12.05 2.80 13.89
C LEU A 145 12.83 2.03 12.82
N LEU A 146 13.77 2.66 12.11
CA LEU A 146 14.54 2.01 11.05
C LEU A 146 15.41 0.85 11.56
N GLY A 147 15.78 0.85 12.83
CA GLY A 147 16.50 -0.28 13.44
C GLY A 147 15.66 -1.55 13.62
N ASP A 148 14.34 -1.47 13.42
CA ASP A 148 13.40 -2.57 13.60
C ASP A 148 12.99 -3.28 12.30
N VAL A 149 13.44 -2.75 11.16
CA VAL A 149 13.12 -3.26 9.81
C VAL A 149 14.35 -3.18 8.91
N GLU A 150 14.38 -3.92 7.81
CA GLU A 150 15.42 -3.74 6.80
C GLU A 150 15.09 -2.55 5.89
N PRO A 151 16.12 -1.83 5.38
CA PRO A 151 15.91 -0.70 4.48
C PRO A 151 15.38 -1.13 3.10
N GLU A 152 15.59 -2.38 2.71
CA GLU A 152 15.11 -2.96 1.45
C GLU A 152 14.74 -4.43 1.63
N VAL A 153 14.09 -4.99 0.61
CA VAL A 153 13.83 -6.43 0.53
C VAL A 153 14.79 -7.02 -0.51
N PRO A 154 15.87 -7.73 -0.10
CA PRO A 154 16.97 -8.06 -0.99
C PRO A 154 16.56 -8.85 -2.23
N TRP A 155 15.76 -9.91 -2.03
CA TRP A 155 15.32 -10.79 -3.12
C TRP A 155 14.39 -10.06 -4.11
N MET A 156 13.62 -9.08 -3.64
CA MET A 156 12.75 -8.26 -4.48
C MET A 156 13.55 -7.21 -5.25
N SER A 157 14.52 -6.59 -4.59
CA SER A 157 15.39 -5.57 -5.20
C SER A 157 16.27 -6.17 -6.29
N GLU A 158 16.81 -7.38 -6.06
CA GLU A 158 17.54 -8.14 -7.07
C GLU A 158 16.65 -8.51 -8.26
N ALA A 159 15.44 -9.00 -8.00
CA ALA A 159 14.50 -9.38 -9.06
C ALA A 159 14.13 -8.20 -9.96
N LEU A 160 13.98 -7.02 -9.38
CA LEU A 160 13.54 -5.81 -10.08
C LEU A 160 14.71 -4.95 -10.61
N GLY A 161 15.95 -5.33 -10.29
CA GLY A 161 17.15 -4.57 -10.67
C GLY A 161 17.17 -3.14 -10.13
N LYS A 162 16.47 -2.89 -9.01
CA LYS A 162 16.33 -1.57 -8.38
C LYS A 162 16.29 -1.72 -6.87
N HIS A 163 16.96 -0.81 -6.17
CA HIS A 163 16.80 -0.67 -4.72
C HIS A 163 15.37 -0.22 -4.42
N LEU A 164 14.54 -1.16 -4.00
CA LEU A 164 13.18 -0.89 -3.57
C LEU A 164 13.23 -0.73 -2.06
N LEU A 165 13.32 0.54 -1.64
CA LEU A 165 12.96 0.90 -0.28
C LEU A 165 11.48 0.53 -0.11
N TRP A 166 11.24 -0.60 0.56
CA TRP A 166 9.92 -1.20 0.81
C TRP A 166 8.93 -0.19 1.42
N LEU A 167 9.49 0.86 2.02
CA LEU A 167 8.84 1.90 2.81
C LEU A 167 8.52 3.17 2.03
N ALA A 168 8.84 3.20 0.73
CA ALA A 168 8.52 4.36 -0.10
C ALA A 168 7.00 4.60 -0.20
N ASN A 169 6.15 3.57 -0.05
CA ASN A 169 4.69 3.69 -0.18
C ASN A 169 3.87 3.06 0.97
N THR A 170 4.51 2.67 2.09
CA THR A 170 3.76 2.07 3.22
C THR A 170 3.35 3.13 4.23
N CYS A 171 2.04 3.27 4.40
CA CYS A 171 1.42 3.75 5.63
C CYS A 171 1.93 2.87 6.79
N ILE A 172 2.26 3.44 7.95
CA ILE A 172 2.30 2.64 9.16
C ILE A 172 0.83 2.27 9.45
N ALA A 173 0.39 1.11 8.95
CA ALA A 173 -0.86 0.51 9.36
C ALA A 173 -0.65 -0.06 10.76
N LEU A 174 -1.15 0.64 11.78
CA LEU A 174 -1.28 0.14 13.14
C LEU A 174 -2.63 -0.53 13.37
#